data_AF-A0A2D2C013-F1
#
_entry.id   AF-A0A2D2C013-F1
#
_cell.length_a   1.000
_cell.length_b   1.000
_cell.length_c   1.000
_cell.angle_alpha   90.00
_cell.angle_beta   90.00
_cell.angle_gamma   90.00
#
_symmetry.space_group_name_H-M   'P 1'
#
loop_
_entity.id
_entity.type
_entity.pdbx_description
1 polymer ?
#
loop_
_entity_poly.entity_id
_entity_poly.type
_entity_poly.pdbx_seq_one_letter_code
_entity_poly.pdbx_strand_id
1 'polypeptide(L)'
;MLAFLRLIGMVLFIELIFYALLTAYLRSTRREALEEEWDRRHPDRAGDSPERREFVRRSMIGFRRTLRARLALLVLVLPVVAIAAIIVLVNYN
;
A
#
# COMPACT_ATOMS: atom_id res chain seq x y z
N MET A 1 -10.18 2.27 -31.86
CA MET A 1 -9.09 1.40 -31.36
C MET A 1 -8.04 2.19 -30.58
N LEU A 2 -7.30 3.14 -31.18
CA LEU A 2 -6.21 3.86 -30.50
C LEU A 2 -6.63 4.67 -29.25
N ALA A 3 -7.76 5.39 -29.31
CA ALA A 3 -8.25 6.17 -28.18
C ALA A 3 -8.60 5.31 -26.95
N PHE A 4 -9.15 4.12 -27.18
CA PHE A 4 -9.48 3.16 -26.13
C PHE A 4 -8.23 2.58 -25.48
N LEU A 5 -7.23 2.19 -26.30
CA LEU A 5 -5.93 1.74 -25.79
C LEU A 5 -5.22 2.83 -24.97
N ARG A 6 -5.30 4.10 -25.39
CA ARG A 6 -4.74 5.23 -24.66
C ARG A 6 -5.43 5.42 -23.30
N LEU A 7 -6.75 5.28 -23.24
CA LEU A 7 -7.51 5.37 -22.00
C LEU A 7 -7.10 4.25 -21.02
N ILE A 8 -7.02 3.00 -21.49
CA ILE A 8 -6.56 1.87 -20.68
C ILE A 8 -5.15 2.13 -20.14
N GLY A 9 -4.22 2.56 -21.01
CA GLY A 9 -2.85 2.88 -20.60
C GLY A 9 -2.81 3.97 -19.53
N MET A 10 -3.66 5.00 -19.64
CA MET A 10 -3.76 6.06 -18.65
C MET A 10 -4.29 5.56 -17.31
N VAL A 11 -5.35 4.73 -17.30
CA VAL A 11 -5.90 4.15 -16.07
C VAL A 11 -4.85 3.29 -15.36
N LEU A 12 -4.20 2.37 -16.08
CA LEU A 12 -3.15 1.51 -15.52
C LEU A 12 -1.98 2.32 -14.94
N PHE A 13 -1.58 3.40 -15.62
CA PHE A 13 -0.52 4.28 -15.15
C PHE A 13 -0.91 4.97 -13.83
N ILE A 14 -2.13 5.50 -13.75
CA ILE A 14 -2.66 6.14 -12.54
C ILE A 14 -2.76 5.11 -11.40
N GLU A 15 -3.30 3.93 -11.65
CA GLU A 15 -3.40 2.84 -10.68
C GLU A 15 -2.04 2.45 -10.10
N LEU A 16 -1.01 2.36 -10.95
CA LEU A 16 0.34 2.03 -10.52
C LEU A 16 0.92 3.12 -9.60
N ILE A 17 0.69 4.40 -9.93
CA ILE A 17 1.09 5.53 -9.07
C ILE A 17 0.41 5.41 -7.71
N PHE A 18 -0.91 5.23 -7.67
CA PHE A 18 -1.64 5.09 -6.42
C PHE A 18 -1.19 3.88 -5.60
N TYR A 19 -0.98 2.74 -6.24
CA TYR A 19 -0.45 1.54 -5.58
C TYR A 19 0.93 1.80 -4.96
N ALA A 20 1.83 2.48 -5.68
CA ALA A 20 3.15 2.82 -5.19
C ALA A 20 3.08 3.79 -3.99
N LEU A 21 2.28 4.85 -4.09
CA LEU A 21 2.08 5.83 -3.02
C LEU A 21 1.46 5.19 -1.77
N LEU A 22 0.42 4.38 -1.92
CA LEU A 22 -0.23 3.69 -0.81
C LEU A 22 0.73 2.70 -0.14
N THR A 23 1.50 1.95 -0.93
CA THR A 23 2.51 1.02 -0.39
C THR A 23 3.59 1.76 0.39
N ALA A 24 4.06 2.90 -0.12
CA ALA A 24 5.05 3.75 0.56
C ALA A 24 4.48 4.30 1.87
N TYR A 25 3.27 4.85 1.85
CA TYR A 25 2.58 5.36 3.04
C TYR A 25 2.43 4.28 4.11
N LEU A 26 1.89 3.11 3.76
CA LEU A 26 1.70 2.00 4.70
C LEU A 26 3.01 1.52 5.33
N ARG A 27 4.10 1.47 4.54
CA ARG A 27 5.43 1.12 5.07
C ARG A 27 5.99 2.19 5.99
N SER A 28 5.78 3.47 5.65
CA SER A 28 6.24 4.60 6.45
C SER A 28 5.57 4.60 7.82
N THR A 29 4.24 4.57 7.86
CA THR A 29 3.46 4.58 9.11
C THR A 29 3.73 3.34 9.96
N ARG A 30 3.94 2.16 9.35
CA ARG A 30 4.29 0.98 10.13
C ARG A 30 5.67 1.11 10.76
N ARG A 31 6.64 1.66 10.02
CA ARG A 31 7.99 1.89 10.52
C ARG A 31 7.95 2.85 11.70
N GLU A 32 7.27 3.99 11.54
CA GLU A 32 7.08 5.00 12.58
C GLU A 32 6.41 4.41 13.84
N ALA A 33 5.34 3.62 13.68
CA ALA A 33 4.69 2.97 14.80
C ALA A 33 5.62 1.98 15.56
N LEU A 34 6.50 1.26 14.86
CA LEU A 34 7.49 0.37 15.48
C LEU A 34 8.59 1.15 16.20
N GLU A 35 8.97 2.27 15.62
CA GLU A 35 9.94 3.21 16.18
C GLU A 35 9.42 3.81 17.50
N GLU A 36 8.18 4.31 17.53
CA GLU A 36 7.50 4.76 18.75
C GLU A 36 7.31 3.63 19.77
N GLU A 37 7.00 2.42 19.31
CA GLU A 37 6.85 1.26 20.18
C GLU A 37 8.18 0.89 20.86
N TRP A 38 9.30 1.00 20.14
CA TRP A 38 10.62 0.82 20.73
C TRP A 38 10.90 1.87 21.79
N ASP A 39 10.73 3.16 21.45
CA ASP A 39 11.01 4.28 22.34
C ASP A 39 10.14 4.21 23.61
N ARG A 40 8.89 3.74 23.50
CA ARG A 40 8.00 3.50 24.64
C ARG A 40 8.45 2.33 25.53
N ARG A 41 8.96 1.24 24.94
CA ARG A 41 9.39 0.04 25.68
C ARG A 41 10.80 0.16 26.27
N HIS A 42 11.63 1.05 25.72
CA HIS A 42 13.02 1.27 26.16
C HIS A 42 13.28 2.77 26.29
N PRO A 43 12.67 3.45 27.26
CA PRO A 43 12.80 4.89 27.42
C PRO A 43 14.24 5.34 27.69
N ASP A 44 15.06 4.49 28.31
CA ASP A 44 16.50 4.68 28.54
C ASP A 44 17.35 4.55 27.27
N ARG A 45 16.77 3.99 26.19
CA ARG A 45 17.41 3.78 24.87
C ARG A 45 16.57 4.35 23.73
N ALA A 46 15.81 5.40 24.03
CA ALA A 46 15.03 6.13 23.06
C ALA A 46 15.96 6.85 22.06
N GLY A 47 15.48 7.02 20.83
CA GLY A 47 16.24 7.67 19.76
C GLY A 47 17.06 6.70 18.90
N ASP A 48 17.83 7.23 17.96
CA ASP A 48 18.49 6.41 16.94
C ASP A 48 19.63 5.56 17.52
N SER A 49 19.45 4.24 17.50
CA SER A 49 20.41 3.25 17.98
C SER A 49 20.48 2.04 17.04
N PRO A 50 21.62 1.33 16.98
CA PRO A 50 21.74 0.09 16.22
C PRO A 50 20.66 -0.95 16.59
N GLU A 51 20.32 -1.06 17.87
CA GLU A 51 19.34 -1.99 18.40
C GLU A 51 17.92 -1.65 17.95
N ARG A 52 17.56 -0.36 17.96
CA ARG A 52 16.27 0.13 17.44
C ARG A 52 16.12 -0.16 15.96
N ARG A 53 17.16 0.14 15.16
CA ARG A 53 17.17 -0.16 13.73
C ARG A 53 17.02 -1.66 13.47
N GLU A 54 17.68 -2.48 14.27
CA GLU A 54 17.58 -3.94 14.18
C GLU A 54 16.18 -4.45 14.52
N PHE A 55 15.56 -3.93 15.57
CA PHE A 55 14.20 -4.25 15.97
C PHE A 55 13.20 -3.91 14.86
N VAL A 56 13.28 -2.68 14.33
CA VAL A 56 12.42 -2.23 13.23
C VAL A 56 12.61 -3.11 12.00
N ARG A 57 13.86 -3.39 11.62
CA ARG A 57 14.19 -4.25 10.47
C ARG A 57 13.57 -5.63 10.60
N ARG A 58 13.78 -6.32 11.74
CA ARG A 58 13.22 -7.65 12.00
C ARG A 58 11.69 -7.63 12.01
N SER A 59 11.10 -6.63 12.66
CA SER A 59 9.64 -6.48 12.75
C SER A 59 8.98 -6.16 11.40
N MET A 60 9.72 -5.57 10.45
CA MET A 60 9.25 -5.28 9.10
C MET A 60 9.26 -6.49 8.16
N ILE A 61 9.98 -7.58 8.47
CA ILE A 61 10.05 -8.79 7.61
C ILE A 61 8.65 -9.40 7.41
N GLY A 62 7.83 -9.43 8.46
CA GLY A 62 6.46 -9.96 8.40
C GLY A 62 5.43 -9.01 7.79
N PHE A 63 5.77 -7.73 7.58
CA PHE A 63 4.78 -6.70 7.22
C PHE A 63 4.07 -6.99 5.90
N ARG A 64 4.78 -7.54 4.91
CA ARG A 64 4.19 -7.86 3.60
C ARG A 64 3.05 -8.88 3.66
N ARG A 65 2.94 -9.67 4.74
CA ARG A 65 1.87 -10.66 4.93
C ARG A 65 0.64 -10.08 5.65
N THR A 66 0.70 -8.84 6.10
CA THR A 66 -0.38 -8.20 6.86
C THR A 66 -1.58 -7.89 5.97
N LEU A 67 -2.78 -7.85 6.58
CA LEU A 67 -4.02 -7.45 5.91
C LEU A 67 -3.88 -6.08 5.23
N ARG A 68 -3.17 -5.13 5.85
CA ARG A 68 -2.91 -3.80 5.28
C ARG A 68 -2.16 -3.86 3.96
N ALA A 69 -1.12 -4.70 3.87
CA ALA A 69 -0.39 -4.92 2.62
C ALA A 69 -1.26 -5.59 1.55
N ARG A 70 -2.19 -6.48 1.94
CA ARG A 70 -3.14 -7.11 1.01
C ARG A 70 -4.20 -6.11 0.51
N LEU A 71 -4.68 -5.22 1.37
CA LEU A 71 -5.66 -4.20 0.98
C LEU A 71 -5.11 -3.20 -0.04
N ALA A 72 -3.79 -2.97 -0.08
CA ALA A 72 -3.19 -2.14 -1.13
C ALA A 72 -3.44 -2.68 -2.54
N LEU A 73 -3.60 -4.01 -2.71
CA LEU A 73 -3.96 -4.60 -4.00
C LEU A 73 -5.37 -4.21 -4.47
N LEU A 74 -6.27 -3.83 -3.55
CA LEU A 74 -7.62 -3.40 -3.93
C LEU A 74 -7.60 -2.13 -4.78
N VAL A 75 -6.57 -1.30 -4.68
CA VAL A 75 -6.39 -0.12 -5.55
C VAL A 75 -6.28 -0.52 -7.02
N LEU A 76 -5.74 -1.70 -7.32
CA LEU A 76 -5.64 -2.23 -8.68
C LEU A 76 -6.90 -2.98 -9.13
N VAL A 77 -7.64 -3.57 -8.18
CA VAL A 77 -8.78 -4.44 -8.50
C VAL A 77 -10.08 -3.64 -8.58
N LEU A 78 -10.31 -2.71 -7.66
CA LEU A 78 -11.58 -1.96 -7.55
C LEU A 78 -11.94 -1.19 -8.83
N PRO A 79 -11.02 -0.46 -9.50
CA PRO A 79 -11.40 0.31 -10.68
C PRO A 79 -11.78 -0.59 -11.85
N VAL A 80 -11.06 -1.69 -12.06
CA VAL A 80 -11.38 -2.68 -13.09
C VAL A 80 -12.76 -3.31 -12.83
N VAL A 81 -13.03 -3.72 -11.59
CA VAL A 81 -14.33 -4.27 -11.20
C VAL A 81 -15.45 -3.25 -11.37
N ALA A 82 -15.22 -1.98 -11.02
CA ALA A 82 -16.20 -0.91 -11.20
C ALA A 82 -16.50 -0.67 -12.68
N ILE A 83 -15.49 -0.62 -13.54
CA ILE A 83 -15.68 -0.49 -15.00
C ILE A 83 -16.48 -1.67 -15.54
N ALA A 84 -16.15 -2.91 -15.15
CA ALA A 84 -16.88 -4.10 -15.57
C ALA A 84 -18.34 -4.07 -15.12
N ALA A 85 -18.60 -3.68 -13.86
CA ALA A 85 -19.94 -3.55 -13.31
C ALA A 85 -20.77 -2.50 -14.06
N ILE A 86 -20.18 -1.34 -14.37
CA ILE A 86 -20.84 -0.29 -15.16
C ILE A 86 -21.21 -0.82 -16.55
N ILE A 87 -20.29 -1.52 -17.21
CA ILE A 87 -20.56 -2.11 -18.54
C ILE A 87 -21.75 -3.06 -18.46
N VAL A 88 -21.78 -3.97 -17.47
CA VAL A 88 -22.89 -4.91 -17.30
C VAL A 88 -24.21 -4.18 -17.04
N LEU A 89 -24.24 -3.26 -16.07
CA LEU A 89 -25.44 -2.52 -15.68
C LEU A 89 -25.99 -1.64 -16.80
N VAL A 90 -25.15 -1.06 -17.65
CA VAL A 90 -25.62 -0.17 -18.72
C VAL A 90 -26.05 -0.95 -19.97
N ASN A 91 -25.44 -2.11 -20.25
CA ASN A 91 -25.68 -2.84 -21.51
C ASN A 91 -26.63 -4.03 -21.36
N TYR A 92 -26.82 -4.56 -20.15
CA TYR A 92 -27.60 -5.78 -19.89
C TYR A 92 -28.73 -5.56 -18.87
N ASN A 93 -29.08 -4.30 -18.59
CA ASN A 93 -30.29 -3.91 -17.87
C ASN A 93 -31.29 -3.33 -18.87
#